data_AF-A0A7C1FJT6-F1
#
_entry.id   AF-A0A7C1FJT6-F1
#
_cell.length_a   1.000
_cell.length_b   1.000
_cell.length_c   1.000
_cell.angle_alpha   90.00
_cell.angle_beta   90.00
_cell.angle_gamma   90.00
#
_symmetry.space_group_name_H-M   'P 1'
#
loop_
_entity.id
_entity.type
_entity.pdbx_description
1 polymer ?
#
loop_
_entity_poly.entity_id
_entity_poly.type
_entity_poly.pdbx_seq_one_letter_code
_entity_poly.pdbx_strand_id
1 'polypeptide(L)'
;MRLRRKWEVLFRSSIENELSIENKGKKMWKYQIGLLICAGLAMWISPSLAGVEEQFEARELKTDEGTLPYRLLKPKSYDPNSRYPLVLFLHGAGERGNDNKAQLKHVVSIFVQPENREKYPCFVLVPQCPSGRMWAEVDFRAATHKMPEKPSLPMALTIKVIEQLKKEFSIDEDRVYVMGLSMGGYGTWDA
;
A
#
# COMPACT_ATOMS: atom_id res chain seq x y z
N MET A 1 -16.46 -22.46 -13.07
CA MET A 1 -15.48 -22.93 -12.07
C MET A 1 -14.08 -23.02 -12.71
N ARG A 2 -13.41 -21.87 -12.87
CA ARG A 2 -12.02 -21.79 -13.35
C ARG A 2 -11.55 -20.35 -13.16
N LEU A 3 -10.71 -20.11 -12.16
CA LEU A 3 -9.79 -18.96 -12.01
C LEU A 3 -9.09 -19.10 -10.64
N ARG A 4 -8.36 -20.21 -10.48
CA ARG A 4 -7.20 -20.29 -9.59
C ARG A 4 -6.05 -20.76 -10.46
N ARG A 5 -4.85 -20.19 -10.25
CA ARG A 5 -3.60 -20.32 -11.05
C ARG A 5 -3.37 -19.17 -12.03
N LYS A 6 -2.87 -18.05 -11.51
CA LYS A 6 -1.83 -17.25 -12.20
C LYS A 6 -1.00 -16.31 -11.33
N TRP A 7 -1.14 -16.35 -10.00
CA TRP A 7 -0.47 -15.38 -9.11
C TRP A 7 0.71 -15.93 -8.27
N GLU A 8 1.03 -17.22 -8.34
CA GLU A 8 2.13 -17.81 -7.52
C GLU A 8 3.53 -17.76 -8.17
N VAL A 9 3.67 -17.38 -9.44
CA VAL A 9 4.96 -17.57 -10.16
C VAL A 9 5.90 -16.37 -10.06
N LEU A 10 5.40 -15.15 -9.86
CA LEU A 10 6.25 -13.94 -9.89
C LEU A 10 6.91 -13.58 -8.55
N PHE A 11 6.40 -14.09 -7.43
CA PHE A 11 6.98 -13.81 -6.10
C PHE A 11 8.07 -14.82 -5.70
N ARG A 12 8.03 -16.04 -6.26
CA ARG A 12 9.04 -17.10 -5.97
C ARG A 12 10.36 -16.91 -6.73
N SER A 13 10.33 -16.45 -7.98
CA SER A 13 11.55 -16.36 -8.79
C SER A 13 12.54 -15.31 -8.29
N SER A 14 12.07 -14.28 -7.57
CA SER A 14 12.94 -13.25 -7.00
C SER A 14 13.65 -13.75 -5.74
N ILE A 15 13.02 -14.62 -4.94
CA ILE A 15 13.58 -15.14 -3.68
C ILE A 15 14.48 -16.36 -3.94
N GLU A 16 14.17 -17.20 -4.93
CA GLU A 16 14.99 -18.38 -5.25
C GLU A 16 16.33 -18.00 -5.92
N ASN A 17 16.41 -16.87 -6.61
CA ASN A 17 17.67 -16.38 -7.19
C ASN A 17 18.65 -15.83 -6.13
N GLU A 18 18.14 -15.26 -5.03
CA GLU A 18 19.00 -14.80 -3.92
C GLU A 18 19.52 -15.98 -3.08
N LEU A 19 18.70 -17.01 -2.87
CA LEU A 19 19.09 -18.18 -2.06
C LEU A 19 20.01 -19.18 -2.79
N SER A 20 20.04 -19.18 -4.13
CA SER A 20 20.93 -20.06 -4.90
C SER A 20 22.38 -19.58 -4.96
N ILE A 21 22.64 -18.29 -4.72
CA ILE A 21 23.98 -17.70 -4.80
C ILE A 21 24.77 -17.96 -3.50
N GLU A 22 24.07 -18.16 -2.37
CA GLU A 22 24.68 -18.22 -1.05
C GLU A 22 25.22 -19.60 -0.62
N ASN A 23 25.05 -20.65 -1.44
CA ASN A 23 25.29 -22.03 -0.97
C ASN A 23 26.28 -22.87 -1.81
N LYS A 24 27.23 -22.24 -2.49
CA LYS A 24 28.35 -22.96 -3.14
C LYS A 24 29.70 -22.61 -2.52
N GLY A 25 30.12 -23.40 -1.53
CA GLY A 25 31.54 -23.56 -1.20
C GLY A 25 31.89 -23.60 0.29
N LYS A 26 31.90 -24.80 0.89
CA LYS A 26 32.49 -25.07 2.22
C LYS A 26 34.02 -24.87 2.19
N LYS A 27 34.62 -24.30 3.25
CA LYS A 27 35.63 -24.94 4.13
C LYS A 27 36.19 -23.99 5.22
N MET A 28 36.41 -24.59 6.39
CA MET A 28 36.85 -24.02 7.67
C MET A 28 38.19 -23.28 7.64
N TRP A 29 38.36 -22.23 8.48
CA TRP A 29 39.52 -22.10 9.36
C TRP A 29 39.23 -21.24 10.60
N LYS A 30 39.78 -21.64 11.75
CA LYS A 30 39.72 -20.95 13.05
C LYS A 30 40.83 -19.88 13.12
N TYR A 31 40.50 -18.61 13.29
CA TYR A 31 41.35 -17.55 13.88
C TYR A 31 40.42 -16.51 14.51
N GLN A 32 40.40 -16.44 15.84
CA GLN A 32 41.05 -15.42 16.67
C GLN A 32 40.45 -14.01 16.55
N ILE A 33 40.14 -13.50 17.75
CA ILE A 33 39.60 -12.19 18.08
C ILE A 33 40.40 -11.07 17.41
N GLY A 34 39.70 -10.22 16.67
CA GLY A 34 40.22 -8.97 16.12
C GLY A 34 39.07 -8.03 15.82
N LEU A 35 38.82 -7.08 16.72
CA LEU A 35 37.90 -5.97 16.54
C LEU A 35 38.36 -5.15 15.32
N LEU A 36 37.59 -5.16 14.23
CA LEU A 36 37.76 -4.24 13.12
C LEU A 36 36.40 -3.67 12.73
N ILE A 37 36.18 -2.45 13.21
CA ILE A 37 35.13 -1.53 12.79
C ILE A 37 35.43 -1.17 11.33
N CYS A 38 34.75 -1.82 10.39
CA CYS A 38 34.63 -1.31 9.03
C CYS A 38 33.22 -0.74 8.86
N ALA A 39 33.16 0.58 9.05
CA ALA A 39 32.01 1.42 8.73
C ALA A 39 31.71 1.32 7.23
N GLY A 40 30.85 0.38 6.87
CA GLY A 40 30.14 0.34 5.59
C GLY A 40 28.66 0.59 5.84
N LEU A 41 28.33 1.77 6.41
CA LEU A 41 26.96 2.27 6.42
C LEU A 41 26.58 2.60 4.98
N ALA A 42 26.09 1.61 4.24
CA ALA A 42 25.15 1.87 3.17
C ALA A 42 23.87 2.39 3.85
N MET A 43 23.86 3.68 4.19
CA MET A 43 22.62 4.41 4.44
C MET A 43 21.83 4.32 3.14
N TRP A 44 20.88 3.38 3.09
CA TRP A 44 19.79 3.46 2.14
C TRP A 44 19.15 4.82 2.39
N ILE A 45 19.36 5.75 1.46
CA ILE A 45 18.67 7.04 1.48
C ILE A 45 17.20 6.69 1.31
N SER A 46 16.53 6.46 2.43
CA SER A 46 15.08 6.37 2.46
C SER A 46 14.61 7.73 1.96
N PRO A 47 13.85 7.80 0.85
CA PRO A 47 13.31 9.07 0.41
C PRO A 47 12.63 9.74 1.61
N SER A 48 12.94 11.01 1.83
CA SER A 48 12.36 11.72 2.96
C SER A 48 10.83 11.65 2.85
N LEU A 49 10.16 11.36 3.96
CA LEU A 49 8.69 11.32 4.01
C LEU A 49 8.07 12.62 3.48
N ALA A 50 8.77 13.76 3.62
CA ALA A 50 8.37 15.05 3.06
C ALA A 50 8.20 14.99 1.53
N GLY A 51 9.17 14.43 0.79
CA GLY A 51 9.09 14.33 -0.67
C GLY A 51 8.05 13.32 -1.18
N VAL A 52 7.63 12.38 -0.35
CA VAL A 52 6.48 11.51 -0.63
C VAL A 52 5.18 12.30 -0.42
N GLU A 53 5.01 12.94 0.74
CA GLU A 53 3.80 13.68 1.10
C GLU A 53 3.44 14.75 0.06
N GLU A 54 4.43 15.51 -0.42
CA GLU A 54 4.25 16.59 -1.40
C GLU A 54 3.68 16.12 -2.75
N GLN A 55 3.88 14.85 -3.11
CA GLN A 55 3.37 14.31 -4.38
C GLN A 55 1.90 13.90 -4.31
N PHE A 56 1.35 13.75 -3.09
CA PHE A 56 -0.04 13.38 -2.88
C PHE A 56 -0.89 14.60 -2.52
N GLU A 57 -1.95 14.83 -3.29
CA GLU A 57 -2.97 15.82 -2.97
C GLU A 57 -3.70 15.42 -1.68
N ALA A 58 -3.74 16.32 -0.70
CA ALA A 58 -4.51 16.15 0.53
C ALA A 58 -5.98 16.51 0.28
N ARG A 59 -6.88 15.58 0.56
CA ARG A 59 -8.32 15.76 0.40
C ARG A 59 -9.08 15.16 1.58
N GLU A 60 -10.35 15.53 1.70
CA GLU A 60 -11.27 14.97 2.69
C GLU A 60 -12.62 14.73 2.05
N LEU A 61 -13.25 13.60 2.39
CA LEU A 61 -14.68 13.39 2.17
C LEU A 61 -15.42 13.77 3.46
N LYS A 62 -16.44 14.61 3.36
CA LYS A 62 -17.32 14.97 4.48
C LYS A 62 -18.75 14.54 4.16
N THR A 63 -19.35 13.80 5.07
CA THR A 63 -20.73 13.32 4.99
C THR A 63 -21.38 13.43 6.36
N ASP A 64 -22.71 13.32 6.42
CA ASP A 64 -23.43 13.27 7.69
C ASP A 64 -23.02 12.06 8.56
N GLU A 65 -22.49 11.00 7.95
CA GLU A 65 -22.03 9.80 8.62
C GLU A 65 -20.61 9.94 9.20
N GLY A 66 -19.83 10.92 8.72
CA GLY A 66 -18.47 11.18 9.16
C GLY A 66 -17.56 11.77 8.09
N THR A 67 -16.30 11.98 8.50
CA THR A 67 -15.22 12.53 7.67
C THR A 67 -14.15 11.47 7.44
N LEU A 68 -13.66 11.37 6.19
CA LEU A 68 -12.53 10.53 5.82
C LEU A 68 -11.43 11.37 5.15
N PRO A 69 -10.31 11.63 5.83
CA PRO A 69 -9.12 12.18 5.19
C PRO A 69 -8.51 11.17 4.23
N TYR A 70 -8.05 11.64 3.08
CA TYR A 70 -7.34 10.80 2.13
C TYR A 70 -6.30 11.58 1.33
N ARG A 71 -5.38 10.81 0.76
CA ARG A 71 -4.32 11.29 -0.12
C ARG A 71 -4.51 10.70 -1.50
N LEU A 72 -4.37 11.54 -2.53
CA LEU A 72 -4.55 11.15 -3.92
C LEU A 72 -3.29 11.46 -4.72
N LEU A 73 -2.69 10.44 -5.31
CA LEU A 73 -1.68 10.59 -6.36
C LEU A 73 -2.36 10.43 -7.71
N LYS A 74 -2.14 11.40 -8.61
CA LYS A 74 -2.60 11.32 -10.00
C LYS A 74 -1.50 10.72 -10.88
N PRO A 75 -1.86 10.12 -12.04
CA PRO A 75 -0.89 9.81 -13.09
C PRO A 75 -0.02 11.04 -13.39
N LYS A 76 1.30 10.85 -13.58
CA LYS A 76 2.27 11.94 -13.73
C LYS A 76 1.90 12.93 -14.86
N SER A 77 1.35 12.41 -15.95
CA SER A 77 0.85 13.18 -17.10
C SER A 77 -0.61 12.82 -17.36
N TYR A 78 -1.47 13.08 -16.37
CA TYR A 78 -2.90 12.80 -16.48
C TYR A 78 -3.54 13.56 -17.66
N ASP A 79 -4.15 12.80 -18.58
CA ASP A 79 -4.97 13.29 -19.69
C ASP A 79 -6.42 12.84 -19.50
N PRO A 80 -7.41 13.75 -19.39
CA PRO A 80 -8.81 13.38 -19.19
C PRO A 80 -9.42 12.58 -20.34
N ASN A 81 -8.79 12.54 -21.51
CA ASN A 81 -9.26 11.71 -22.65
C ASN A 81 -8.75 10.25 -22.58
N SER A 82 -7.83 9.96 -21.67
CA SER A 82 -7.27 8.63 -21.43
C SER A 82 -7.88 8.02 -20.16
N ARG A 83 -7.96 6.68 -20.07
CA ARG A 83 -8.50 5.95 -18.90
C ARG A 83 -7.37 5.32 -18.08
N TYR A 84 -7.33 5.60 -16.79
CA TYR A 84 -6.25 5.13 -15.90
C TYR A 84 -6.78 4.21 -14.79
N PRO A 85 -6.02 3.16 -14.41
CA PRO A 85 -6.34 2.37 -13.23
C PRO A 85 -6.38 3.20 -11.94
N LEU A 86 -7.07 2.66 -10.94
CA LEU A 86 -6.99 3.16 -9.56
C LEU A 86 -6.45 2.06 -8.64
N VAL A 87 -5.45 2.39 -7.83
CA VAL A 87 -4.95 1.55 -6.75
C VAL A 87 -5.39 2.14 -5.41
N LEU A 88 -6.19 1.39 -4.67
CA LEU A 88 -6.51 1.66 -3.27
C LEU A 88 -5.46 1.02 -2.37
N PHE A 89 -4.77 1.81 -1.55
CA PHE A 89 -3.87 1.30 -0.52
C PHE A 89 -4.43 1.52 0.89
N LEU A 90 -4.62 0.44 1.63
CA LEU A 90 -5.11 0.45 3.01
C LEU A 90 -3.95 0.26 4.00
N HIS A 91 -3.71 1.25 4.85
CA HIS A 91 -2.61 1.25 5.81
C HIS A 91 -2.88 0.32 7.03
N GLY A 92 -1.83 0.06 7.81
CA GLY A 92 -1.89 -0.77 9.02
C GLY A 92 -2.44 -0.02 10.25
N ALA A 93 -2.60 -0.71 11.37
CA ALA A 93 -3.20 -0.12 12.58
C ALA A 93 -2.36 1.02 13.19
N GLY A 94 -1.07 1.10 12.89
CA GLY A 94 -0.15 2.13 13.40
C GLY A 94 -0.32 3.50 12.75
N GLU A 95 -0.93 3.55 11.56
CA GLU A 95 -1.11 4.78 10.77
C GLU A 95 -2.50 5.38 10.90
N ARG A 96 -3.36 4.83 11.78
CA ARG A 96 -4.66 5.41 12.11
C ARG A 96 -4.49 6.82 12.68
N GLY A 97 -5.40 7.70 12.32
CA GLY A 97 -5.33 9.09 12.74
C GLY A 97 -6.25 9.99 11.94
N ASN A 98 -6.10 11.29 12.17
CA ASN A 98 -6.84 12.35 11.48
C ASN A 98 -5.90 13.44 10.95
N ASP A 99 -4.58 13.17 10.90
CA ASP A 99 -3.57 14.15 10.47
C ASP A 99 -3.41 14.21 8.94
N ASN A 100 -4.03 13.28 8.22
CA ASN A 100 -3.92 13.05 6.79
C ASN A 100 -2.46 12.87 6.32
N LYS A 101 -1.60 12.31 7.18
CA LYS A 101 -0.17 12.12 6.89
C LYS A 101 0.32 10.73 7.27
N ALA A 102 -0.09 10.21 8.41
CA ALA A 102 0.47 8.96 8.92
C ALA A 102 0.29 7.78 7.93
N GLN A 103 -0.76 7.78 7.11
CA GLN A 103 -1.04 6.75 6.12
C GLN A 103 -0.06 6.70 4.94
N LEU A 104 0.80 7.70 4.76
CA LEU A 104 1.80 7.77 3.69
C LEU A 104 3.13 7.08 4.04
N LYS A 105 3.20 6.39 5.17
CA LYS A 105 4.39 5.66 5.61
C LYS A 105 4.55 4.31 4.88
N HIS A 106 5.72 3.71 5.04
CA HIS A 106 6.05 2.36 4.59
C HIS A 106 5.95 2.18 3.06
N VAL A 107 4.99 1.38 2.60
CA VAL A 107 4.86 0.89 1.22
C VAL A 107 4.53 2.02 0.24
N VAL A 108 3.94 3.12 0.70
CA VAL A 108 3.46 4.19 -0.18
C VAL A 108 4.57 4.84 -1.03
N SER A 109 5.80 4.84 -0.53
CA SER A 109 6.97 5.38 -1.26
C SER A 109 7.21 4.70 -2.62
N ILE A 110 6.77 3.45 -2.83
CA ILE A 110 6.94 2.77 -4.13
C ILE A 110 6.15 3.45 -5.24
N PHE A 111 5.01 4.07 -4.92
CA PHE A 111 4.13 4.70 -5.91
C PHE A 111 4.69 6.01 -6.45
N VAL A 112 5.61 6.64 -5.72
CA VAL A 112 6.23 7.91 -6.13
C VAL A 112 7.57 7.74 -6.81
N GLN A 113 8.08 6.50 -6.91
CA GLN A 113 9.31 6.21 -7.65
C GLN A 113 9.13 6.56 -9.13
N PRO A 114 10.03 7.35 -9.75
CA PRO A 114 9.89 7.78 -11.15
C PRO A 114 9.65 6.63 -12.12
N GLU A 115 10.33 5.50 -11.92
CA GLU A 115 10.24 4.31 -12.77
C GLU A 115 8.84 3.70 -12.72
N ASN A 116 8.23 3.64 -11.54
CA ASN A 116 6.87 3.12 -11.37
C ASN A 116 5.83 4.10 -11.91
N ARG A 117 6.03 5.41 -11.71
CA ARG A 117 5.12 6.45 -12.22
C ARG A 117 5.09 6.50 -13.76
N GLU A 118 6.23 6.22 -14.39
CA GLU A 118 6.36 6.15 -15.85
C GLU A 118 5.78 4.84 -16.39
N LYS A 119 6.13 3.70 -15.79
CA LYS A 119 5.74 2.37 -16.28
C LYS A 119 4.27 2.03 -16.00
N TYR A 120 3.72 2.51 -14.89
CA TYR A 120 2.37 2.19 -14.42
C TYR A 120 1.60 3.46 -14.06
N PRO A 121 1.24 4.29 -15.06
CA PRO A 121 0.45 5.49 -14.81
C PRO A 121 -0.93 5.11 -14.25
N CYS A 122 -1.17 5.46 -13.00
CA CYS A 122 -2.41 5.15 -12.30
C CYS A 122 -2.73 6.23 -11.25
N PHE A 123 -3.98 6.25 -10.80
CA PHE A 123 -4.37 6.91 -9.57
C PHE A 123 -3.99 6.04 -8.38
N VAL A 124 -3.52 6.65 -7.30
CA VAL A 124 -3.32 5.97 -6.01
C VAL A 124 -4.11 6.69 -4.94
N LEU A 125 -5.09 5.99 -4.38
CA LEU A 125 -5.95 6.46 -3.30
C LEU A 125 -5.44 5.87 -1.98
N VAL A 126 -5.10 6.73 -1.03
CA VAL A 126 -4.62 6.34 0.29
C VAL A 126 -5.47 7.01 1.38
N PRO A 127 -6.60 6.40 1.77
CA PRO A 127 -7.46 6.91 2.83
C PRO A 127 -6.81 6.69 4.20
N GLN A 128 -7.09 7.56 5.16
CA GLN A 128 -6.68 7.38 6.54
C GLN A 128 -7.85 6.90 7.39
N CYS A 129 -7.74 5.69 7.93
CA CYS A 129 -8.70 5.18 8.90
C CYS A 129 -8.61 6.02 10.18
N PRO A 130 -9.73 6.60 10.66
CA PRO A 130 -9.76 7.35 11.90
C PRO A 130 -9.27 6.55 13.11
N SER A 131 -8.75 7.26 14.10
CA SER A 131 -8.37 6.68 15.39
C SER A 131 -9.52 5.87 16.00
N GLY A 132 -9.19 4.69 16.55
CA GLY A 132 -10.18 3.81 17.18
C GLY A 132 -11.10 3.05 16.21
N ARG A 133 -10.92 3.21 14.90
CA ARG A 133 -11.67 2.46 13.87
C ARG A 133 -10.79 1.44 13.17
N MET A 134 -11.42 0.62 12.33
CA MET A 134 -10.79 -0.43 11.53
C MET A 134 -11.37 -0.46 10.12
N TRP A 135 -10.60 -0.95 9.16
CA TRP A 135 -11.08 -1.19 7.79
C TRP A 135 -12.09 -2.33 7.71
N ALA A 136 -11.99 -3.27 8.64
CA ALA A 136 -12.86 -4.42 8.81
C ALA A 136 -13.18 -4.58 10.30
N GLU A 137 -14.46 -4.74 10.65
CA GLU A 137 -14.90 -4.92 12.04
C GLU A 137 -14.68 -6.37 12.50
N VAL A 138 -13.42 -6.76 12.63
CA VAL A 138 -12.99 -8.13 12.94
C VAL A 138 -12.06 -8.17 14.15
N ASP A 139 -12.08 -9.28 14.88
CA ASP A 139 -11.12 -9.54 15.95
C ASP A 139 -9.82 -10.12 15.37
N PHE A 140 -8.75 -9.33 15.39
CA PHE A 140 -7.43 -9.75 14.90
C PHE A 140 -6.80 -10.91 15.69
N ARG A 141 -7.39 -11.29 16.84
CA ARG A 141 -6.95 -12.44 17.65
C ARG A 141 -7.81 -13.69 17.44
N ALA A 142 -8.90 -13.59 16.68
CA ALA A 142 -9.75 -14.74 16.43
C ALA A 142 -8.99 -15.84 15.68
N ALA A 143 -9.23 -17.11 16.04
CA ALA A 143 -8.62 -18.25 15.39
C ALA A 143 -9.07 -18.43 13.93
N THR A 144 -10.24 -17.86 13.58
CA THR A 144 -10.81 -17.90 12.23
C THR A 144 -11.33 -16.53 11.84
N HIS A 145 -11.07 -16.11 10.61
CA HIS A 145 -11.66 -14.89 10.03
C HIS A 145 -13.13 -15.12 9.72
N LYS A 146 -14.00 -14.23 10.20
CA LYS A 146 -15.39 -14.14 9.75
C LYS A 146 -15.58 -12.78 9.12
N MET A 147 -15.85 -12.76 7.82
CA MET A 147 -16.13 -11.52 7.10
C MET A 147 -17.40 -10.88 7.68
N PRO A 148 -17.36 -9.59 8.07
CA PRO A 148 -18.55 -8.85 8.47
C PRO A 148 -19.56 -8.76 7.31
N GLU A 149 -20.86 -8.75 7.62
CA GLU A 149 -21.91 -8.61 6.60
C GLU A 149 -21.98 -7.21 5.99
N LYS A 150 -21.46 -6.21 6.71
CA LYS A 150 -21.47 -4.81 6.30
C LYS A 150 -20.07 -4.24 6.39
N PRO A 151 -19.68 -3.35 5.46
CA PRO A 151 -18.42 -2.65 5.55
C PRO A 151 -18.37 -1.81 6.83
N SER A 152 -17.16 -1.65 7.38
CA SER A 152 -16.94 -0.67 8.44
C SER A 152 -17.22 0.74 7.91
N LEU A 153 -17.46 1.71 8.79
CA LEU A 153 -17.66 3.10 8.35
C LEU A 153 -16.47 3.63 7.53
N PRO A 154 -15.19 3.46 7.94
CA PRO A 154 -14.07 3.88 7.10
C PRO A 154 -14.10 3.27 5.70
N MET A 155 -14.43 1.98 5.58
CA MET A 155 -14.52 1.31 4.28
C MET A 155 -15.69 1.83 3.44
N ALA A 156 -16.86 2.01 4.03
CA ALA A 156 -18.02 2.60 3.36
C ALA A 156 -17.73 4.01 2.82
N LEU A 157 -17.03 4.84 3.62
CA LEU A 157 -16.57 6.16 3.19
C LEU A 157 -15.50 6.06 2.09
N THR A 158 -14.58 5.08 2.15
CA THR A 158 -13.60 4.84 1.08
C THR A 158 -14.28 4.50 -0.24
N ILE A 159 -15.32 3.66 -0.23
CA ILE A 159 -16.11 3.35 -1.43
C ILE A 159 -16.76 4.63 -1.98
N LYS A 160 -17.33 5.49 -1.13
CA LYS A 160 -17.88 6.79 -1.55
C LYS A 160 -16.82 7.70 -2.17
N VAL A 161 -15.58 7.71 -1.66
CA VAL A 161 -14.46 8.44 -2.28
C VAL A 161 -14.18 7.90 -3.68
N ILE A 162 -14.10 6.58 -3.86
CA ILE A 162 -13.87 5.98 -5.19
C ILE A 162 -14.96 6.41 -6.16
N GLU A 163 -16.24 6.34 -5.77
CA GLU A 163 -17.36 6.76 -6.60
C GLU A 163 -17.35 8.26 -6.92
N GLN A 164 -16.87 9.11 -6.00
CA GLN A 164 -16.64 10.53 -6.28
C GLN A 164 -15.50 10.73 -7.30
N LEU A 165 -14.38 10.03 -7.11
CA LEU A 165 -13.22 10.16 -8.00
C LEU A 165 -13.52 9.68 -9.42
N LYS A 166 -14.33 8.63 -9.58
CA LYS A 166 -14.79 8.15 -10.91
C LYS A 166 -15.60 9.20 -11.68
N LYS A 167 -16.31 10.09 -10.96
CA LYS A 167 -17.07 11.19 -11.58
C LYS A 167 -16.17 12.38 -11.91
N GLU A 168 -15.10 12.57 -11.13
CA GLU A 168 -14.18 13.70 -11.27
C GLU A 168 -13.07 13.44 -12.30
N PHE A 169 -12.63 12.18 -12.41
CA PHE A 169 -11.49 11.79 -13.22
C PHE A 169 -11.81 10.64 -14.17
N SER A 170 -11.00 10.51 -15.22
CA SER A 170 -11.08 9.43 -16.19
C SER A 170 -10.45 8.14 -15.64
N ILE A 171 -11.12 7.55 -14.65
CA ILE A 171 -10.73 6.27 -14.06
C ILE A 171 -11.31 5.13 -14.89
N ASP A 172 -10.50 4.10 -15.08
CA ASP A 172 -10.90 2.82 -15.66
C ASP A 172 -11.59 1.96 -14.60
N GLU A 173 -12.90 1.80 -14.73
CA GLU A 173 -13.72 1.07 -13.76
C GLU A 173 -13.43 -0.43 -13.73
N ASP A 174 -12.89 -1.00 -14.81
CA ASP A 174 -12.49 -2.41 -14.88
C ASP A 174 -11.12 -2.66 -14.23
N ARG A 175 -10.39 -1.60 -13.86
CA ARG A 175 -9.03 -1.66 -13.29
C ARG A 175 -8.93 -0.89 -11.96
N VAL A 176 -9.79 -1.26 -11.02
CA VAL A 176 -9.69 -0.85 -9.61
C VAL A 176 -9.03 -1.97 -8.82
N TYR A 177 -7.82 -1.72 -8.31
CA TYR A 177 -7.04 -2.67 -7.52
C TYR A 177 -7.04 -2.25 -6.04
N VAL A 178 -7.04 -3.22 -5.15
CA VAL A 178 -6.92 -2.99 -3.70
C VAL A 178 -5.72 -3.75 -3.15
N MET A 179 -4.99 -3.11 -2.25
CA MET A 179 -3.91 -3.72 -1.48
C MET A 179 -3.80 -3.09 -0.10
N GLY A 180 -3.18 -3.79 0.85
CA GLY A 180 -2.99 -3.27 2.19
C GLY A 180 -2.10 -4.14 3.06
N LEU A 181 -1.67 -3.56 4.19
CA LEU A 181 -0.74 -4.19 5.14
C LEU A 181 -1.43 -4.41 6.50
N SER A 182 -1.27 -5.59 7.10
CA SER A 182 -1.79 -5.91 8.44
C SER A 182 -3.29 -5.63 8.57
N MET A 183 -3.72 -4.62 9.35
CA MET A 183 -5.12 -4.14 9.39
C MET A 183 -5.67 -3.82 8.00
N GLY A 184 -4.85 -3.23 7.13
CA GLY A 184 -5.20 -2.99 5.73
C GLY A 184 -5.27 -4.26 4.90
N GLY A 185 -4.57 -5.33 5.30
CA GLY A 185 -4.70 -6.66 4.71
C GLY A 185 -6.07 -7.29 5.01
N TYR A 186 -6.55 -7.17 6.25
CA TYR A 186 -7.94 -7.53 6.58
C TYR A 186 -8.94 -6.70 5.78
N GLY A 187 -8.73 -5.39 5.71
CA GLY A 187 -9.56 -4.51 4.86
C GLY A 187 -9.53 -4.90 3.39
N THR A 188 -8.39 -5.36 2.86
CA THR A 188 -8.27 -5.82 1.46
C THR A 188 -9.09 -7.07 1.20
N TRP A 189 -9.16 -7.99 2.18
CA TRP A 189 -9.95 -9.21 2.04
C TRP A 189 -11.46 -8.97 2.15
N ASP A 190 -11.85 -7.92 2.86
CA ASP A 190 -13.25 -7.55 3.10
C ASP A 190 -13.81 -6.49 2.14
N ALA A 191 -12.97 -5.90 1.28
CA ALA A 191 -13.34 -4.84 0.33
C ALA A 191 -14.10 -5.34 -0.91
#